data_AF-A0A667XHT3-F1
#
_entry.id   AF-A0A667XHT3-F1
#
_cell.length_a   1.000
_cell.length_b   1.000
_cell.length_c   1.000
_cell.angle_alpha   90.00
_cell.angle_beta   90.00
_cell.angle_gamma   90.00
#
_symmetry.space_group_name_H-M   'P 1'
#
loop_
_entity.id
_entity.type
_entity.pdbx_description
1 polymer ?
#
loop_
_entity_poly.entity_id
_entity_poly.type
_entity_poly.pdbx_seq_one_letter_code
_entity_poly.pdbx_strand_id
1 'polypeptide(L)'
;METMKSARKNDTEEVGSDLSEQIKAITKDSHVRAENTQLMLNYQKGQISLREYKLLLCSLYEIYKALEEELDRNASHPGVAPIYFPQELARLESLERDLEYFFGPDWKKKIIVPAATQRYEQRLRQIGRENPTLLVAHAYTRYLGDLSGGQVLGKITQKSIGLSGKEGLSFFLFPGVTSPNRFKQLYRGRMNSIDLTEEERKDVLEEAVSAFEFNIQVFDDLQKMLSFTTETATQPKSHRLNLPAAMIPSSPIMQFTMGMCVALATVGMGIYAL
;
A
#
# COMPACT_ATOMS: atom_id res chain seq x y z
N MET A 1 28.57 59.41 2.20
CA MET A 1 28.77 58.07 2.79
C MET A 1 27.51 57.78 3.59
N GLU A 2 26.44 57.39 2.90
CA GLU A 2 25.15 57.06 3.51
C GLU A 2 24.99 55.55 3.42
N THR A 3 25.05 54.87 4.56
CA THR A 3 24.85 53.43 4.65
C THR A 3 23.38 53.16 4.94
N MET A 4 22.68 52.66 3.92
CA MET A 4 21.33 52.11 4.01
C MET A 4 21.27 50.99 5.05
N LYS A 5 20.38 51.13 6.03
CA LYS A 5 20.07 50.12 7.03
C LYS A 5 19.07 49.14 6.42
N SER A 6 19.58 48.05 5.85
CA SER A 6 18.78 46.93 5.35
C SER A 6 18.14 46.19 6.52
N ALA A 7 16.81 46.14 6.53
CA ALA A 7 16.03 45.34 7.46
C ALA A 7 16.23 43.85 7.14
N ARG A 8 16.95 43.13 8.02
CA ARG A 8 16.94 41.67 8.02
C ARG A 8 15.54 41.21 8.43
N LYS A 9 14.80 40.72 7.44
CA LYS A 9 13.63 39.87 7.65
C LYS A 9 14.16 38.59 8.31
N ASN A 10 13.64 38.28 9.50
CA ASN A 10 13.93 37.02 10.18
C ASN A 10 13.26 35.91 9.37
N ASP A 11 14.08 35.15 8.63
CA ASP A 11 13.72 33.83 8.14
C ASP A 11 13.78 32.88 9.33
N THR A 12 12.66 32.76 10.03
CA THR A 12 12.44 31.65 10.94
C THR A 12 11.98 30.49 10.06
N GLU A 13 12.88 29.55 9.78
CA GLU A 13 12.54 28.25 9.18
C GLU A 13 11.53 27.55 10.09
N GLU A 14 10.25 27.68 9.73
CA GLU A 14 9.15 26.92 10.29
C GLU A 14 9.29 25.46 9.84
N VAL A 15 9.08 24.52 10.75
CA VAL A 15 9.07 23.08 10.42
C VAL A 15 7.94 22.83 9.40
N GLY A 16 8.30 22.72 8.12
CA GLY A 16 7.51 22.22 6.99
C GLY A 16 6.21 22.98 6.67
N SER A 17 6.30 24.13 5.98
CA SER A 17 5.09 24.86 5.51
C SER A 17 4.29 24.10 4.44
N ASP A 18 4.94 23.19 3.72
CA ASP A 18 4.34 22.47 2.60
C ASP A 18 3.48 21.27 3.04
N LEU A 19 2.31 21.11 2.42
CA LEU A 19 1.37 20.02 2.72
C LEU A 19 2.03 18.64 2.62
N SER A 20 2.89 18.44 1.62
CA SER A 20 3.61 17.17 1.42
C SER A 20 4.59 16.80 2.53
N GLU A 21 5.25 17.80 3.11
CA GLU A 21 6.17 17.58 4.22
C GLU A 21 5.40 17.29 5.50
N GLN A 22 4.30 18.00 5.74
CA GLN A 22 3.42 17.76 6.89
C GLN A 22 2.80 16.37 6.85
N ILE A 23 2.26 15.94 5.69
CA ILE A 23 1.75 14.56 5.52
C ILE A 23 2.87 13.55 5.78
N LYS A 24 4.05 13.71 5.16
CA LYS A 24 5.20 12.81 5.37
C LYS A 24 5.60 12.69 6.84
N ALA A 25 5.57 13.80 7.58
CA ALA A 25 5.90 13.86 8.99
C ALA A 25 4.84 13.16 9.85
N ILE A 26 3.57 13.52 9.69
CA ILE A 26 2.48 13.01 10.54
C ILE A 26 2.20 11.52 10.30
N THR A 27 2.39 11.02 9.08
CA THR A 27 2.16 9.60 8.76
C THR A 27 3.36 8.70 9.05
N LYS A 28 4.45 9.22 9.63
CA LYS A 28 5.69 8.46 9.83
C LYS A 28 5.51 7.19 10.65
N ASP A 29 4.84 7.30 11.79
CA ASP A 29 4.64 6.14 12.67
C ASP A 29 3.65 5.14 12.06
N SER A 30 2.61 5.62 11.38
CA SER A 30 1.65 4.76 10.66
C SER A 30 2.29 4.05 9.47
N HIS A 31 3.21 4.70 8.76
CA HIS A 31 4.01 4.06 7.71
C HIS A 31 4.85 2.92 8.28
N VAL A 32 5.58 3.16 9.38
CA VAL A 32 6.38 2.12 10.05
C VAL A 32 5.49 0.96 10.48
N ARG A 33 4.31 1.22 11.06
CA ARG A 33 3.37 0.15 11.43
C ARG A 33 2.87 -0.64 10.22
N ALA A 34 2.53 0.03 9.13
CA ALA A 34 2.08 -0.62 7.90
C ALA A 34 3.14 -1.60 7.34
N GLU A 35 4.40 -1.19 7.30
CA GLU A 35 5.51 -2.04 6.86
C GLU A 35 5.78 -3.22 7.80
N ASN A 36 5.41 -3.10 9.08
CA ASN A 36 5.60 -4.13 10.11
C ASN A 36 4.36 -5.00 10.35
N THR A 37 3.31 -4.88 9.54
CA THR A 37 2.21 -5.86 9.55
C THR A 37 2.74 -7.24 9.17
N GLN A 38 2.14 -8.31 9.72
CA GLN A 38 2.63 -9.68 9.49
C GLN A 38 2.68 -10.04 8.00
N LEU A 39 1.66 -9.62 7.24
CA LEU A 39 1.59 -9.83 5.80
C LEU A 39 2.79 -9.16 5.10
N MET A 40 3.10 -7.89 5.43
CA MET A 40 4.21 -7.15 4.81
C MET A 40 5.58 -7.68 5.23
N LEU A 41 5.76 -8.09 6.48
CA LEU A 41 6.99 -8.75 6.94
C LEU A 41 7.24 -10.06 6.18
N ASN A 42 6.21 -10.87 5.96
CA ASN A 42 6.31 -12.09 5.15
C ASN A 42 6.62 -11.75 3.69
N TYR A 43 5.95 -10.72 3.15
CA TYR A 43 6.17 -10.24 1.79
C TYR A 43 7.63 -9.82 1.58
N GLN A 44 8.18 -8.97 2.44
CA GLN A 44 9.55 -8.48 2.35
C GLN A 44 10.59 -9.62 2.45
N LYS A 45 10.29 -10.68 3.19
CA LYS A 45 11.10 -11.91 3.26
C LYS A 45 10.96 -12.82 2.04
N GLY A 46 10.11 -12.46 1.08
CA GLY A 46 9.81 -13.27 -0.09
C GLY A 46 8.96 -14.50 0.22
N GLN A 47 8.23 -14.49 1.33
CA GLN A 47 7.38 -15.58 1.81
C GLN A 47 5.90 -15.40 1.41
N ILE A 48 5.62 -14.55 0.41
CA ILE A 48 4.28 -14.36 -0.12
C ILE A 48 3.93 -15.52 -1.07
N SER A 49 2.84 -16.23 -0.78
CA SER A 49 2.31 -17.28 -1.64
C SER A 49 1.41 -16.70 -2.74
N LEU A 50 1.18 -17.47 -3.81
CA LEU A 50 0.29 -17.09 -4.90
C LEU A 50 -1.12 -16.77 -4.40
N ARG A 51 -1.60 -17.53 -3.42
CA ARG A 51 -2.92 -17.33 -2.83
C ARG A 51 -3.04 -15.98 -2.14
N GLU A 52 -2.04 -15.63 -1.33
CA GLU A 52 -1.99 -14.36 -0.61
C GLU A 52 -1.92 -13.18 -1.57
N TYR A 53 -1.07 -13.30 -2.59
CA TYR A 53 -0.95 -12.28 -3.62
C TYR A 53 -2.27 -12.06 -4.38
N LYS A 54 -2.98 -13.14 -4.74
CA LYS A 54 -4.30 -13.05 -5.39
C LYS A 54 -5.35 -12.35 -4.53
N LEU A 55 -5.39 -12.62 -3.22
CA LEU A 55 -6.30 -11.92 -2.30
C LEU A 55 -5.93 -10.46 -2.14
N LEU A 56 -4.63 -10.14 -2.08
CA LEU A 56 -4.17 -8.76 -2.08
C LEU A 56 -4.62 -8.03 -3.35
N LEU A 57 -4.47 -8.62 -4.54
CA LEU A 57 -4.94 -8.03 -5.79
C LEU A 57 -6.45 -7.76 -5.79
N CYS A 58 -7.27 -8.69 -5.27
CA CYS A 58 -8.71 -8.46 -5.11
C CYS A 58 -9.00 -7.22 -4.24
N SER A 59 -8.32 -7.11 -3.09
CA SER A 59 -8.49 -5.95 -2.20
C SER A 59 -8.02 -4.65 -2.84
N LEU A 60 -6.88 -4.66 -3.52
CA LEU A 60 -6.36 -3.49 -4.23
C LEU A 60 -7.33 -3.07 -5.33
N TYR A 61 -7.87 -4.00 -6.11
CA TYR A 61 -8.84 -3.68 -7.16
C TYR A 61 -10.04 -2.90 -6.64
N GLU A 62 -10.71 -3.35 -5.56
CA GLU A 62 -11.86 -2.62 -5.02
C GLU A 62 -11.47 -1.24 -4.46
N ILE A 63 -10.29 -1.12 -3.83
CA ILE A 63 -9.79 0.15 -3.30
C ILE A 63 -9.48 1.14 -4.43
N TYR A 64 -8.69 0.73 -5.43
CA TYR A 64 -8.34 1.62 -6.55
C TYR A 64 -9.54 1.93 -7.42
N LYS A 65 -10.47 0.99 -7.60
CA LYS A 65 -11.72 1.27 -8.30
C LYS A 65 -12.48 2.41 -7.62
N ALA A 66 -12.68 2.36 -6.31
CA ALA A 66 -13.36 3.44 -5.60
C ALA A 66 -12.56 4.74 -5.59
N LEU A 67 -11.24 4.67 -5.37
CA LEU A 67 -10.37 5.85 -5.40
C LEU A 67 -10.43 6.55 -6.77
N GLU A 68 -10.27 5.79 -7.86
CA GLU A 68 -10.19 6.32 -9.22
C GLU A 68 -11.55 6.80 -9.73
N GLU A 69 -12.65 6.10 -9.41
CA GLU A 69 -14.01 6.57 -9.70
C GLU A 69 -14.30 7.93 -9.03
N GLU A 70 -13.85 8.13 -7.79
CA GLU A 70 -14.06 9.39 -7.06
C GLU A 70 -13.05 10.48 -7.46
N LEU A 71 -11.83 10.14 -7.87
CA LEU A 71 -10.89 11.09 -8.50
C LEU A 71 -11.44 11.58 -9.84
N ASP A 72 -11.97 10.68 -10.68
CA ASP A 72 -12.59 11.03 -11.96
C ASP A 72 -13.82 11.91 -11.77
N ARG A 73 -14.70 11.56 -10.83
CA ARG A 73 -15.88 12.37 -10.48
C ARG A 73 -15.49 13.80 -10.08
N ASN A 74 -14.37 13.94 -9.37
CA ASN A 74 -13.92 15.20 -8.79
C ASN A 74 -12.73 15.81 -9.55
N ALA A 75 -12.46 15.40 -10.80
CA ALA A 75 -11.27 15.82 -11.54
C ALA A 75 -11.15 17.34 -11.74
N SER A 76 -12.27 18.08 -11.68
CA SER A 76 -12.30 19.55 -11.77
C SER A 76 -12.37 20.26 -10.40
N HIS A 77 -12.45 19.51 -9.29
CA HIS A 77 -12.50 20.09 -7.95
C HIS A 77 -11.13 20.72 -7.60
N PRO A 78 -11.06 21.93 -7.01
CA PRO A 78 -9.78 22.61 -6.73
C PRO A 78 -8.80 21.80 -5.87
N GLY A 79 -9.31 21.00 -4.92
CA GLY A 79 -8.50 20.10 -4.09
C GLY A 79 -7.97 18.84 -4.79
N VAL A 80 -8.50 18.49 -5.97
CA VAL A 80 -8.19 17.23 -6.68
C VAL A 80 -7.50 17.49 -8.00
N ALA A 81 -7.92 18.51 -8.76
CA ALA A 81 -7.39 18.85 -10.07
C ALA A 81 -5.84 18.94 -10.12
N PRO A 82 -5.14 19.51 -9.11
CA PRO A 82 -3.68 19.56 -9.14
C PRO A 82 -3.00 18.19 -9.13
N ILE A 83 -3.62 17.18 -8.51
CA ILE A 83 -3.07 15.83 -8.32
C ILE A 83 -3.67 14.78 -9.27
N TYR A 84 -4.51 15.19 -10.22
CA TYR A 84 -5.19 14.30 -11.15
C TYR A 84 -4.29 13.91 -12.33
N PHE A 85 -3.65 12.74 -12.23
CA PHE A 85 -2.72 12.18 -13.23
C PHE A 85 -3.14 10.76 -13.66
N PRO A 86 -4.29 10.58 -14.33
CA PRO A 86 -4.82 9.26 -14.64
C PRO A 86 -3.92 8.47 -15.61
N GLN A 87 -3.29 9.13 -16.60
CA GLN A 87 -2.44 8.44 -17.58
C GLN A 87 -1.18 7.84 -16.94
N GLU A 88 -0.64 8.50 -15.93
CA GLU A 88 0.58 8.08 -15.25
C GLU A 88 0.31 7.14 -14.07
N LEU A 89 -0.75 7.41 -13.30
CA LEU A 89 -0.97 6.77 -11.99
C LEU A 89 -2.10 5.75 -11.95
N ALA A 90 -3.11 5.81 -12.82
CA ALA A 90 -4.27 4.93 -12.70
C ALA A 90 -3.86 3.45 -12.70
N ARG A 91 -4.42 2.66 -11.78
CA ARG A 91 -4.09 1.25 -11.54
C ARG A 91 -5.20 0.31 -11.94
N LEU A 92 -6.44 0.78 -12.13
CA LEU A 92 -7.59 -0.08 -12.37
C LEU A 92 -7.37 -1.05 -13.53
N GLU A 93 -7.00 -0.57 -14.71
CA GLU A 93 -6.76 -1.43 -15.89
C GLU A 93 -5.60 -2.43 -15.66
N SER A 94 -4.57 -2.04 -14.91
CA SER A 94 -3.47 -2.93 -14.55
C SER A 94 -3.92 -4.02 -13.58
N LEU A 95 -4.75 -3.69 -12.61
CA LEU A 95 -5.34 -4.64 -11.67
C LEU A 95 -6.31 -5.59 -12.36
N GLU A 96 -7.13 -5.11 -13.29
CA GLU A 96 -8.01 -5.95 -14.11
C GLU A 96 -7.23 -7.00 -14.91
N ARG A 97 -6.12 -6.58 -15.56
CA ARG A 97 -5.23 -7.51 -16.29
C ARG A 97 -4.59 -8.56 -15.39
N ASP A 98 -4.11 -8.16 -14.21
CA ASP A 98 -3.50 -9.09 -13.26
C ASP A 98 -4.54 -10.07 -12.69
N LEU A 99 -5.76 -9.61 -12.40
CA LEU A 99 -6.85 -10.46 -11.96
C LEU A 99 -7.29 -11.44 -13.05
N GLU A 100 -7.44 -10.98 -14.30
CA GLU A 100 -7.75 -11.86 -15.43
C GLU A 100 -6.66 -12.92 -15.63
N TYR A 101 -5.39 -12.56 -15.52
CA TYR A 101 -4.27 -13.51 -15.61
C TYR A 101 -4.38 -14.62 -14.55
N PHE A 102 -4.70 -14.30 -13.29
CA PHE A 102 -4.73 -15.30 -12.21
C PHE A 102 -6.06 -16.04 -12.04
N PHE A 103 -7.16 -15.49 -12.52
CA PHE A 103 -8.51 -16.02 -12.28
C PHE A 103 -9.27 -16.36 -13.57
N GLY A 104 -8.75 -16.00 -14.74
CA GLY A 104 -9.40 -16.16 -16.05
C GLY A 104 -10.46 -15.09 -16.34
N PRO A 105 -11.17 -15.19 -17.47
CA PRO A 105 -12.10 -14.16 -17.95
C PRO A 105 -13.26 -13.87 -16.99
N ASP A 106 -13.67 -14.84 -16.18
CA ASP A 106 -14.71 -14.70 -15.15
C ASP A 106 -14.18 -14.17 -13.80
N TRP A 107 -12.99 -13.52 -13.77
CA TRP A 107 -12.35 -13.07 -12.53
C TRP A 107 -13.25 -12.19 -11.65
N LYS A 108 -14.12 -11.36 -12.24
CA LYS A 108 -15.06 -10.49 -11.53
C LYS A 108 -15.98 -11.27 -10.57
N LYS A 109 -16.36 -12.50 -10.92
CA LYS A 109 -17.22 -13.36 -10.09
C LYS A 109 -16.46 -14.05 -8.95
N LYS A 110 -15.13 -13.95 -8.94
CA LYS A 110 -14.22 -14.64 -8.00
C LYS A 110 -13.55 -13.68 -7.01
N ILE A 111 -13.91 -12.39 -7.07
CA ILE A 111 -13.40 -11.38 -6.14
C ILE A 111 -13.94 -11.69 -4.75
N ILE A 112 -13.02 -11.86 -3.81
CA ILE A 112 -13.31 -12.04 -2.40
C ILE A 112 -12.39 -11.08 -1.66
N VAL A 113 -12.97 -10.22 -0.84
CA VAL A 113 -12.26 -9.20 -0.06
C VAL A 113 -12.70 -9.23 1.41
N PRO A 114 -11.81 -8.87 2.35
CA PRO A 114 -12.18 -8.74 3.75
C PRO A 114 -13.10 -7.54 3.99
N ALA A 115 -13.76 -7.53 5.15
CA ALA A 115 -14.59 -6.41 5.59
C ALA A 115 -13.80 -5.08 5.68
N ALA A 116 -12.50 -5.12 6.01
CA ALA A 116 -11.65 -3.94 5.99
C ALA A 116 -11.55 -3.28 4.60
N THR A 117 -11.52 -4.07 3.52
CA THR A 117 -11.51 -3.53 2.15
C THR A 117 -12.80 -2.79 1.85
N GLN A 118 -13.95 -3.36 2.22
CA GLN A 118 -15.26 -2.72 2.03
C GLN A 118 -15.38 -1.42 2.81
N ARG A 119 -14.86 -1.37 4.06
CA ARG A 119 -14.81 -0.13 4.86
C ARG A 119 -13.95 0.94 4.18
N TYR A 120 -12.80 0.54 3.63
CA TYR A 120 -11.94 1.48 2.91
C TYR A 120 -12.64 2.01 1.64
N GLU A 121 -13.20 1.12 0.83
CA GLU A 121 -14.01 1.49 -0.34
C GLU A 121 -15.12 2.49 0.03
N GLN A 122 -15.88 2.20 1.09
CA GLN A 122 -16.95 3.06 1.57
C GLN A 122 -16.44 4.44 1.99
N ARG A 123 -15.30 4.52 2.70
CA ARG A 123 -14.71 5.81 3.10
C ARG A 123 -14.33 6.65 1.87
N LEU A 124 -13.69 6.05 0.87
CA LEU A 124 -13.31 6.73 -0.37
C LEU A 124 -14.53 7.31 -1.08
N ARG A 125 -15.60 6.51 -1.20
CA ARG A 125 -16.88 6.95 -1.78
C ARG A 125 -17.57 8.04 -0.98
N GLN A 126 -17.48 7.96 0.34
CA GLN A 126 -18.06 8.98 1.23
C GLN A 126 -17.35 10.33 1.02
N ILE A 127 -16.02 10.37 1.16
CA ILE A 127 -15.27 11.63 1.01
C ILE A 127 -15.34 12.17 -0.41
N GLY A 128 -15.35 11.31 -1.43
CA GLY A 128 -15.53 11.74 -2.82
C GLY A 128 -16.86 12.47 -3.08
N ARG A 129 -17.88 12.24 -2.25
CA ARG A 129 -19.18 12.91 -2.34
C ARG A 129 -19.30 14.11 -1.40
N GLU A 130 -18.76 13.99 -0.19
CA GLU A 130 -19.01 14.93 0.90
C GLU A 130 -17.88 15.96 1.07
N ASN A 131 -16.62 15.54 0.88
CA ASN A 131 -15.44 16.40 1.01
C ASN A 131 -14.30 15.94 0.09
N PRO A 132 -14.35 16.26 -1.22
CA PRO A 132 -13.40 15.76 -2.20
C PRO A 132 -11.95 16.18 -1.97
N THR A 133 -11.69 17.27 -1.23
CA THR A 133 -10.33 17.70 -0.87
C THR A 133 -9.57 16.59 -0.14
N LEU A 134 -10.25 15.80 0.68
CA LEU A 134 -9.65 14.70 1.43
C LEU A 134 -9.14 13.54 0.54
N LEU A 135 -9.56 13.46 -0.73
CA LEU A 135 -9.03 12.46 -1.67
C LEU A 135 -7.51 12.59 -1.85
N VAL A 136 -6.94 13.79 -1.64
CA VAL A 136 -5.49 14.02 -1.72
C VAL A 136 -4.72 13.13 -0.74
N ALA A 137 -5.24 12.93 0.48
CA ALA A 137 -4.60 12.12 1.51
C ALA A 137 -4.50 10.65 1.09
N HIS A 138 -5.56 10.11 0.47
CA HIS A 138 -5.58 8.73 -0.01
C HIS A 138 -4.76 8.53 -1.27
N ALA A 139 -4.87 9.44 -2.24
CA ALA A 139 -4.07 9.42 -3.46
C ALA A 139 -2.57 9.52 -3.14
N TYR A 140 -2.18 10.40 -2.20
CA TYR A 140 -0.82 10.48 -1.67
C TYR A 140 -0.37 9.12 -1.09
N THR A 141 -1.16 8.59 -0.15
CA THR A 141 -0.79 7.36 0.59
C THR A 141 -0.61 6.17 -0.35
N ARG A 142 -1.47 6.05 -1.36
CA ARG A 142 -1.44 4.94 -2.32
C ARG A 142 -0.36 5.15 -3.39
N TYR A 143 -0.49 6.17 -4.22
CA TYR A 143 0.35 6.31 -5.42
C TYR A 143 1.83 6.55 -5.10
N LEU A 144 2.15 7.34 -4.07
CA LEU A 144 3.56 7.56 -3.70
C LEU A 144 4.17 6.35 -3.01
N GLY A 145 3.35 5.55 -2.31
CA GLY A 145 3.72 4.23 -1.82
C GLY A 145 4.10 3.30 -2.97
N ASP A 146 3.25 3.20 -3.99
CA ASP A 146 3.48 2.34 -5.15
C ASP A 146 4.73 2.74 -5.95
N LEU A 147 4.94 4.05 -6.16
CA LEU A 147 6.12 4.58 -6.86
C LEU A 147 7.41 4.46 -6.05
N SER A 148 7.33 4.16 -4.76
CA SER A 148 8.49 4.02 -3.87
C SER A 148 8.86 2.55 -3.65
N GLY A 149 7.93 1.76 -3.11
CA GLY A 149 8.16 0.36 -2.76
C GLY A 149 7.72 -0.63 -3.84
N GLY A 150 6.82 -0.23 -4.75
CA GLY A 150 6.17 -1.13 -5.70
C GLY A 150 7.13 -1.84 -6.66
N GLN A 151 8.22 -1.18 -7.07
CA GLN A 151 9.24 -1.82 -7.92
C GLN A 151 9.98 -2.97 -7.20
N VAL A 152 10.24 -2.79 -5.90
CA VAL A 152 10.89 -3.83 -5.08
C VAL A 152 9.90 -4.96 -4.82
N LEU A 153 8.67 -4.62 -4.43
CA LEU A 153 7.61 -5.61 -4.19
C LEU A 153 7.29 -6.42 -5.45
N GLY A 154 7.24 -5.80 -6.63
CA GLY A 154 7.03 -6.51 -7.90
C GLY A 154 8.11 -7.56 -8.18
N LYS A 155 9.38 -7.24 -7.95
CA LYS A 155 10.50 -8.21 -8.09
C LYS A 155 10.40 -9.34 -7.06
N ILE A 156 10.08 -9.00 -5.82
CA ILE A 156 9.90 -10.01 -4.77
C ILE A 156 8.75 -10.95 -5.15
N THR A 157 7.60 -10.40 -5.57
CA THR A 157 6.44 -11.17 -6.03
C THR A 157 6.83 -12.12 -7.14
N GLN A 158 7.45 -11.60 -8.20
CA GLN A 158 7.88 -12.39 -9.36
C GLN A 158 8.66 -13.63 -8.92
N LYS A 159 9.63 -13.45 -8.02
CA LYS A 159 10.47 -14.53 -7.50
C LYS A 159 9.69 -15.47 -6.58
N SER A 160 8.92 -14.94 -5.64
CA SER A 160 8.22 -15.72 -4.61
C SER A 160 7.16 -16.65 -5.18
N ILE A 161 6.46 -16.23 -6.24
CA ILE A 161 5.39 -17.03 -6.87
C ILE A 161 5.82 -17.66 -8.20
N GLY A 162 7.10 -17.59 -8.55
CA GLY A 162 7.68 -18.31 -9.69
C GLY A 162 7.20 -17.84 -11.06
N LEU A 163 6.93 -16.54 -11.23
CA LEU A 163 6.54 -15.99 -12.54
C LEU A 163 7.75 -15.90 -13.48
N SER A 164 7.60 -16.42 -14.70
CA SER A 164 8.62 -16.36 -15.75
C SER A 164 8.68 -15.02 -16.47
N GLY A 165 7.57 -14.26 -16.46
CA GLY A 165 7.40 -13.00 -17.17
C GLY A 165 6.93 -11.86 -16.27
N LYS A 166 6.30 -10.85 -16.89
CA LYS A 166 5.73 -9.67 -16.19
C LYS A 166 4.19 -9.75 -16.07
N GLU A 167 3.58 -10.74 -16.72
CA GLU A 167 2.16 -11.04 -16.64
C GLU A 167 1.79 -11.36 -15.18
N GLY A 168 0.69 -10.75 -14.71
CA GLY A 168 0.30 -10.82 -13.30
C GLY A 168 1.05 -9.85 -12.37
N LEU A 169 1.86 -8.93 -12.91
CA LEU A 169 2.57 -7.88 -12.15
C LEU A 169 2.33 -6.47 -12.71
N SER A 170 1.32 -6.30 -13.55
CA SER A 170 0.99 -5.04 -14.23
C SER A 170 0.76 -3.89 -13.25
N PHE A 171 0.18 -4.17 -12.08
CA PHE A 171 -0.04 -3.20 -11.00
C PHE A 171 1.25 -2.44 -10.64
N PHE A 172 2.38 -3.14 -10.59
CA PHE A 172 3.68 -2.57 -10.23
C PHE A 172 4.34 -1.80 -11.38
N LEU A 173 3.78 -1.81 -12.58
CA LEU A 173 4.36 -1.18 -13.77
C LEU A 173 3.70 0.17 -14.04
N PHE A 174 4.50 1.23 -14.13
CA PHE A 174 4.04 2.59 -14.41
C PHE A 174 4.61 3.06 -15.77
N PRO A 175 4.07 2.59 -16.90
CA PRO A 175 4.61 2.92 -18.22
C PRO A 175 4.53 4.42 -18.54
N GLY A 176 3.57 5.15 -17.97
CA GLY A 176 3.47 6.60 -18.08
C GLY A 176 4.49 7.38 -17.22
N VAL A 177 5.24 6.71 -16.33
CA VAL A 177 6.21 7.35 -15.43
C VAL A 177 7.64 6.97 -15.81
N THR A 178 8.33 7.85 -16.54
CA THR A 178 9.72 7.61 -16.97
C THR A 178 10.71 7.62 -15.81
N SER A 179 10.47 8.43 -14.78
CA SER A 179 11.32 8.51 -13.59
C SER A 179 10.46 8.63 -12.34
N PRO A 180 10.35 7.56 -11.52
CA PRO A 180 9.55 7.58 -10.29
C PRO A 180 9.96 8.70 -9.34
N ASN A 181 11.25 8.97 -9.19
CA ASN A 181 11.74 10.03 -8.28
C ASN A 181 11.31 11.42 -8.76
N ARG A 182 11.49 11.73 -10.06
CA ARG A 182 11.05 13.03 -10.61
C ARG A 182 9.54 13.18 -10.54
N PHE A 183 8.80 12.11 -10.80
CA PHE A 183 7.34 12.15 -10.74
C PHE A 183 6.83 12.35 -9.31
N LYS A 184 7.43 11.69 -8.30
CA LYS A 184 7.10 11.96 -6.89
C LYS A 184 7.37 13.41 -6.50
N GLN A 185 8.47 14.00 -6.96
CA GLN A 185 8.77 15.43 -6.73
C GLN A 185 7.73 16.34 -7.38
N LEU A 186 7.37 16.07 -8.65
CA LEU A 186 6.29 16.76 -9.35
C LEU A 186 4.98 16.67 -8.57
N TYR A 187 4.58 15.46 -8.19
CA TYR A 187 3.32 15.21 -7.48
C TYR A 187 3.27 15.95 -6.14
N ARG A 188 4.36 15.95 -5.36
CA ARG A 188 4.46 16.74 -4.11
C ARG A 188 4.33 18.23 -4.38
N GLY A 189 5.02 18.76 -5.39
CA GLY A 189 4.90 20.17 -5.78
C GLY A 189 3.46 20.55 -6.19
N ARG A 190 2.75 19.66 -6.89
CA ARG A 190 1.34 19.85 -7.23
C ARG A 190 0.43 19.83 -6.00
N MET A 191 0.68 18.91 -5.09
CA MET A 191 -0.04 18.83 -3.83
C MET A 191 0.17 20.08 -2.96
N ASN A 192 1.38 20.62 -2.93
CA ASN A 192 1.69 21.87 -2.22
C ASN A 192 1.00 23.10 -2.85
N SER A 193 0.52 23.01 -4.10
CA SER A 193 -0.19 24.11 -4.77
C SER A 193 -1.70 24.14 -4.49
N ILE A 194 -2.22 23.18 -3.73
CA ILE A 194 -3.64 23.16 -3.33
C ILE A 194 -3.83 24.25 -2.27
N ASP A 195 -4.73 25.19 -2.56
CA ASP A 195 -5.13 26.22 -1.60
C ASP A 195 -6.06 25.60 -0.56
N LEU A 196 -5.65 25.66 0.71
CA LEU A 196 -6.36 25.06 1.84
C LEU A 196 -6.44 26.07 2.97
N THR A 197 -7.63 26.17 3.56
CA THR A 197 -7.76 26.77 4.89
C THR A 197 -7.03 25.94 5.94
N GLU A 198 -6.76 26.53 7.11
CA GLU A 198 -6.14 25.80 8.22
C GLU A 198 -6.97 24.61 8.69
N GLU A 199 -8.30 24.71 8.62
CA GLU A 199 -9.22 23.61 8.97
C GLU A 199 -9.13 22.47 7.93
N GLU A 200 -9.22 22.77 6.64
CA GLU A 200 -9.09 21.76 5.58
C GLU A 200 -7.71 21.09 5.60
N ARG A 201 -6.65 21.86 5.86
CA ARG A 201 -5.30 21.33 6.02
C ARG A 201 -5.24 20.33 7.15
N LYS A 202 -5.77 20.68 8.32
CA LYS A 202 -5.83 19.78 9.48
C LYS A 202 -6.60 18.49 9.13
N ASP A 203 -7.76 18.62 8.48
CA ASP A 203 -8.57 17.46 8.09
C ASP A 203 -7.84 16.55 7.11
N VAL A 204 -7.11 17.10 6.14
CA VAL A 204 -6.28 16.31 5.21
C VAL A 204 -5.17 15.55 5.95
N LEU A 205 -4.53 16.16 6.95
CA LEU A 205 -3.49 15.50 7.75
C LEU A 205 -4.07 14.35 8.57
N GLU A 206 -5.22 14.55 9.21
CA GLU A 206 -5.93 13.50 9.94
C GLU A 206 -6.41 12.37 9.01
N GLU A 207 -6.89 12.72 7.82
CA GLU A 207 -7.30 11.72 6.82
C GLU A 207 -6.10 10.93 6.29
N ALA A 208 -4.92 11.55 6.15
CA ALA A 208 -3.71 10.84 5.72
C ALA A 208 -3.30 9.77 6.73
N VAL A 209 -3.38 10.06 8.03
CA VAL A 209 -3.19 9.04 9.07
C VAL A 209 -4.24 7.94 8.95
N SER A 210 -5.52 8.31 8.78
CA SER A 210 -6.62 7.36 8.59
C SER A 210 -6.42 6.46 7.37
N ALA A 211 -5.90 7.00 6.25
CA ALA A 211 -5.58 6.25 5.06
C ALA A 211 -4.56 5.13 5.32
N PHE A 212 -3.54 5.38 6.16
CA PHE A 212 -2.63 4.33 6.60
C PHE A 212 -3.33 3.30 7.50
N GLU A 213 -4.19 3.72 8.43
CA GLU A 213 -4.95 2.77 9.26
C GLU A 213 -5.83 1.84 8.43
N PHE A 214 -6.50 2.34 7.39
CA PHE A 214 -7.27 1.50 6.48
C PHE A 214 -6.38 0.45 5.79
N ASN A 215 -5.17 0.83 5.35
CA ASN A 215 -4.23 -0.11 4.76
C ASN A 215 -3.79 -1.19 5.76
N ILE A 216 -3.45 -0.80 7.00
CA ILE A 216 -3.07 -1.72 8.07
C ILE A 216 -4.21 -2.72 8.33
N GLN A 217 -5.44 -2.23 8.49
CA GLN A 217 -6.62 -3.09 8.72
C GLN A 217 -6.86 -4.07 7.58
N VAL A 218 -6.66 -3.64 6.33
CA VAL A 218 -6.76 -4.53 5.16
C VAL A 218 -5.70 -5.63 5.23
N PHE A 219 -4.45 -5.30 5.54
CA PHE A 219 -3.38 -6.30 5.66
C PHE A 219 -3.64 -7.29 6.80
N ASP A 220 -4.10 -6.81 7.95
CA ASP A 220 -4.42 -7.65 9.10
C ASP A 220 -5.60 -8.57 8.83
N ASP A 221 -6.67 -8.09 8.20
CA ASP A 221 -7.83 -8.92 7.88
C ASP A 221 -7.52 -9.93 6.76
N LEU A 222 -6.69 -9.57 5.77
CA LEU A 222 -6.17 -10.52 4.78
C LEU A 222 -5.42 -11.66 5.48
N GLN A 223 -4.50 -11.32 6.40
CA GLN A 223 -3.75 -12.31 7.18
C GLN A 223 -4.68 -13.25 7.96
N LYS A 224 -5.76 -12.73 8.57
CA LYS A 224 -6.76 -13.56 9.27
C LYS A 224 -7.48 -14.52 8.32
N MET A 225 -7.94 -14.05 7.15
CA MET A 225 -8.62 -14.89 6.15
C MET A 225 -7.75 -16.08 5.71
N LEU A 226 -6.44 -15.88 5.63
CA LEU A 226 -5.46 -16.89 5.25
C LEU A 226 -5.24 -17.93 6.36
N SER A 227 -5.17 -17.50 7.63
CA SER A 227 -5.00 -18.41 8.77
C SER A 227 -6.19 -19.39 8.92
N PHE A 228 -7.43 -18.90 8.82
CA PHE A 228 -8.63 -19.75 8.96
C PHE A 228 -8.75 -20.84 7.89
N THR A 229 -8.22 -20.60 6.69
CA THR A 229 -8.28 -21.63 5.65
C THR A 229 -7.21 -22.71 5.82
N THR A 230 -6.16 -22.43 6.59
CA THR A 230 -5.08 -23.39 6.85
C THR A 230 -5.49 -24.34 7.98
N GLU A 231 -6.22 -23.84 8.99
CA GLU A 231 -6.77 -24.65 10.10
C GLU A 231 -7.88 -25.61 9.66
N THR A 232 -8.74 -25.18 8.72
CA THR A 232 -9.80 -26.04 8.16
C THR A 232 -9.25 -27.15 7.24
N ALA A 233 -8.09 -26.97 6.62
CA ALA A 233 -7.43 -27.97 5.79
C ALA A 233 -6.61 -29.00 6.60
N THR A 234 -6.30 -28.70 7.87
CA THR A 234 -5.42 -29.53 8.73
C THR A 234 -6.17 -30.40 9.74
N GLN A 235 -7.51 -30.38 9.78
CA GLN A 235 -8.28 -31.36 10.55
C GLN A 235 -8.38 -32.71 9.82
N PRO A 236 -7.75 -33.79 10.31
CA PRO A 236 -7.96 -35.12 9.77
C PRO A 236 -9.31 -35.64 10.26
N LYS A 237 -10.20 -36.04 9.34
CA LYS A 237 -11.36 -36.87 9.69
C LYS A 237 -10.86 -38.25 10.15
N SER A 238 -10.73 -38.48 11.45
CA SER A 238 -10.51 -39.81 12.02
C SER A 238 -11.53 -40.12 13.12
N HIS A 239 -12.73 -40.54 12.71
CA HIS A 239 -13.50 -41.48 13.54
C HIS A 239 -13.04 -42.90 13.20
N ARG A 240 -12.12 -43.46 14.00
CA ARG A 240 -12.02 -44.91 14.21
C ARG A 240 -11.73 -45.20 15.67
N LEU A 241 -12.54 -46.09 16.24
CA LEU A 241 -12.46 -46.60 17.60
C LEU A 241 -11.34 -47.65 17.75
N ASN A 242 -10.79 -47.67 18.97
CA ASN A 242 -10.25 -48.79 19.76
C ASN A 242 -8.77 -49.22 19.73
N LEU A 243 -8.17 -49.01 20.93
CA LEU A 243 -7.31 -49.84 21.78
C LEU A 243 -5.77 -49.94 21.56
N PRO A 244 -4.98 -50.21 22.65
CA PRO A 244 -3.70 -49.54 22.87
C PRO A 244 -2.43 -50.42 22.84
N ALA A 245 -1.32 -49.68 22.74
CA ALA A 245 0.02 -49.89 23.29
C ALA A 245 0.94 -51.00 22.73
N ALA A 246 2.08 -50.56 22.18
CA ALA A 246 3.40 -51.07 22.57
C ALA A 246 4.49 -50.00 22.29
N MET A 247 5.35 -49.79 23.29
CA MET A 247 6.52 -48.91 23.31
C MET A 247 7.71 -49.51 22.55
N ILE A 248 8.66 -48.67 22.09
CA ILE A 248 10.14 -48.85 22.16
C ILE A 248 10.84 -47.53 21.70
N PRO A 249 12.04 -47.17 22.21
CA PRO A 249 12.45 -45.78 22.44
C PRO A 249 13.68 -45.24 21.65
N SER A 250 13.90 -43.92 21.83
CA SER A 250 15.16 -43.12 21.94
C SER A 250 16.05 -42.74 20.73
N SER A 251 16.00 -41.43 20.36
CA SER A 251 17.05 -40.36 20.40
C SER A 251 18.43 -40.48 19.69
N PRO A 252 19.24 -39.39 19.51
CA PRO A 252 18.95 -37.98 19.15
C PRO A 252 20.03 -37.28 18.25
N ILE A 253 19.79 -35.99 17.91
CA ILE A 253 20.76 -34.89 17.52
C ILE A 253 21.48 -34.96 16.16
N MET A 254 21.28 -33.94 15.30
CA MET A 254 22.33 -32.95 14.98
C MET A 254 21.77 -31.70 14.29
N GLN A 255 22.12 -30.55 14.87
CA GLN A 255 21.89 -29.20 14.38
C GLN A 255 22.82 -28.89 13.20
N PHE A 256 22.38 -28.05 12.25
CA PHE A 256 23.30 -27.24 11.46
C PHE A 256 22.77 -25.81 11.33
N THR A 257 23.61 -24.87 11.73
CA THR A 257 23.39 -23.43 11.85
C THR A 257 23.75 -22.67 10.57
N MET A 258 23.06 -21.55 10.38
CA MET A 258 23.53 -20.25 9.89
C MET A 258 24.17 -20.16 8.49
N GLY A 259 23.47 -19.46 7.58
CA GLY A 259 24.00 -18.92 6.33
C GLY A 259 23.39 -17.54 6.05
N MET A 260 24.08 -16.52 6.52
CA MET A 260 23.81 -15.08 6.44
C MET A 260 23.64 -14.57 5.00
N CYS A 261 22.63 -13.73 4.73
CA CYS A 261 22.66 -12.78 3.62
C CYS A 261 21.98 -11.46 4.03
N VAL A 262 22.85 -10.50 4.34
CA VAL A 262 22.57 -9.08 4.55
C VAL A 262 22.03 -8.46 3.25
N ALA A 263 20.88 -7.78 3.33
CA ALA A 263 20.54 -6.52 2.65
C ALA A 263 19.02 -6.34 2.52
N LEU A 264 18.32 -6.02 3.61
CA LEU A 264 16.92 -5.55 3.55
C LEU A 264 16.71 -4.40 4.54
N ALA A 265 17.33 -3.25 4.22
CA ALA A 265 17.14 -2.00 4.93
C ALA A 265 16.86 -0.82 3.98
N THR A 266 16.30 -1.08 2.79
CA THR A 266 16.01 -0.02 1.80
C THR A 266 14.56 0.02 1.32
N VAL A 267 13.66 -0.80 1.88
CA VAL A 267 12.25 -0.77 1.47
C VAL A 267 11.49 0.41 2.12
N GLY A 268 11.84 0.79 3.35
CA GLY A 268 11.27 1.98 4.02
C GLY A 268 11.93 3.32 3.67
N MET A 269 13.00 3.32 2.86
CA MET A 269 13.71 4.55 2.49
C MET A 269 13.10 5.28 1.30
N GLY A 270 12.19 4.69 0.53
CA GLY A 270 11.68 5.32 -0.69
C GLY A 270 10.80 6.56 -0.47
N ILE A 271 10.16 6.67 0.69
CA ILE A 271 9.34 7.84 1.09
C ILE A 271 10.17 8.81 1.95
N TYR A 272 11.18 8.31 2.69
CA TYR A 272 11.95 9.08 3.67
C TYR A 272 13.36 9.51 3.23
N ALA A 273 13.92 8.91 2.18
CA ALA A 273 15.14 9.39 1.53
C ALA A 273 14.75 10.21 0.29
N LEU A 274 15.05 11.52 0.34
CA LEU A 274 14.59 12.62 -0.54
C LEU A 274 13.19 13.13 -0.14
#